data_AF-A0A934FRZ8-F1
#
_entry.id   AF-A0A934FRZ8-F1
#
_cell.length_a   1.000
_cell.length_b   1.000
_cell.length_c   1.000
_cell.angle_alpha   90.00
_cell.angle_beta   90.00
_cell.angle_gamma   90.00
#
_symmetry.space_group_name_H-M   'P 1'
#
loop_
_entity.id
_entity.type
_entity.pdbx_description
1 polymer ?
#
loop_
_entity_poly.entity_id
_entity_poly.type
_entity_poly.pdbx_seq_one_letter_code
_entity_poly.pdbx_strand_id
1 'polypeptide(L)'
;MADALIDIARELGVPTVYAFTYVQGFFQKMGFRVVEHRELPHKMFNDCKNCPKFTACDEIAMLRQLREPTAEEQQAGSTLPSRPIRIV
;
A
#
# COMPACT_ATOMS: atom_id res chain seq x y z
N MET A 1 15.25 11.89 -6.15
CA MET A 1 14.63 11.75 -4.81
C MET A 1 13.81 10.46 -4.71
N ALA A 2 12.78 10.25 -5.54
CA ALA A 2 12.00 9.01 -5.51
C ALA A 2 12.82 7.73 -5.79
N ASP A 3 13.82 7.81 -6.66
CA ASP A 3 14.70 6.67 -6.97
C ASP A 3 15.50 6.19 -5.75
N ALA A 4 16.05 7.12 -4.95
CA ALA A 4 16.77 6.79 -3.72
C ALA A 4 15.87 6.11 -2.66
N LEU A 5 14.59 6.50 -2.58
CA LEU A 5 13.63 5.83 -1.68
C LEU A 5 13.35 4.39 -2.12
N ILE A 6 13.38 4.13 -3.42
CA ILE A 6 13.20 2.78 -3.97
C ILE A 6 14.41 1.92 -3.66
N ASP A 7 15.63 2.47 -3.76
CA ASP A 7 16.84 1.76 -3.36
C ASP A 7 16.87 1.45 -1.86
N ILE A 8 16.48 2.41 -1.01
CA ILE A 8 16.33 2.16 0.44
C ILE A 8 15.28 1.06 0.70
N ALA A 9 14.15 1.08 -0.01
CA ALA A 9 13.14 0.03 0.11
C ALA A 9 13.66 -1.35 -0.32
N ARG A 10 14.55 -1.40 -1.33
CA ARG A 10 15.26 -2.63 -1.72
C ARG A 10 16.22 -3.10 -0.65
N GLU A 11 17.02 -2.19 -0.07
CA GLU A 11 17.95 -2.51 1.02
C GLU A 11 17.23 -3.01 2.28
N LEU A 12 16.07 -2.43 2.59
CA LEU A 12 15.19 -2.87 3.67
C LEU A 12 14.47 -4.21 3.38
N GLY A 13 14.55 -4.72 2.15
CA GLY A 13 13.90 -5.96 1.75
C GLY A 13 12.37 -5.86 1.66
N VAL A 14 11.82 -4.65 1.49
CA VAL A 14 10.38 -4.43 1.40
C VAL A 14 9.85 -5.04 0.09
N PRO A 15 8.84 -5.92 0.14
CA PRO A 15 8.37 -6.62 -1.05
C PRO A 15 7.57 -5.71 -2.01
N THR A 16 6.79 -4.78 -1.44
CA THR A 16 5.86 -3.93 -2.18
C THR A 16 5.91 -2.49 -1.66
N VAL A 17 6.00 -1.53 -2.58
CA VAL A 17 5.98 -0.10 -2.28
C VAL A 17 4.69 0.50 -2.78
N TYR A 18 3.99 1.21 -1.91
CA TYR A 18 2.80 2.00 -2.25
C TYR A 18 3.16 3.49 -2.26
N ALA A 19 2.60 4.24 -3.21
CA ALA A 19 2.78 5.68 -3.31
C ALA A 19 1.43 6.34 -3.65
N PHE A 20 1.12 7.44 -2.96
CA PHE A 20 -0.04 8.28 -3.27
C PHE A 20 0.46 9.53 -3.97
N THR A 21 -0.06 9.82 -5.16
CA THR A 21 0.42 10.94 -5.97
C THR A 21 -0.68 11.53 -6.82
N TYR A 22 -0.55 12.80 -7.18
CA TYR A 22 -1.38 13.45 -8.19
C TYR A 22 -0.79 13.33 -9.60
N VAL A 23 0.49 12.96 -9.73
CA VAL A 23 1.21 13.00 -11.01
C VAL A 23 1.53 11.59 -11.49
N GLN A 24 0.57 10.98 -12.20
CA GLN A 24 0.69 9.58 -12.59
C GLN A 24 1.84 9.28 -13.55
N GLY A 25 2.08 10.17 -14.51
CA GLY A 25 3.06 9.95 -15.58
C GLY A 25 4.51 9.81 -15.08
N PHE A 26 4.85 10.38 -13.92
CA PHE A 26 6.18 10.25 -13.33
C PHE A 26 6.41 8.85 -12.75
N PHE A 27 5.45 8.36 -11.97
CA PHE A 27 5.56 7.07 -11.29
C PHE A 27 5.38 5.89 -12.26
N GLN A 28 4.57 6.03 -13.31
CA GLN A 28 4.49 5.03 -14.37
C GLN A 28 5.83 4.78 -15.06
N LYS A 29 6.62 5.83 -15.31
CA LYS A 29 7.98 5.70 -15.88
C LYS A 29 8.94 4.96 -14.94
N MET A 30 8.69 5.01 -13.64
CA MET A 30 9.44 4.27 -12.64
C MET A 30 8.96 2.81 -12.48
N GLY A 31 7.97 2.36 -13.25
CA GLY A 31 7.43 1.00 -13.16
C GLY A 31 6.42 0.81 -12.03
N PHE A 32 5.83 1.89 -11.52
CA PHE A 32 4.63 1.80 -10.69
C PHE A 32 3.41 1.61 -11.58
N ARG A 33 2.44 0.83 -11.08
CA ARG A 33 1.12 0.66 -11.67
C ARG A 33 0.09 1.32 -10.79
N VAL A 34 -0.96 1.85 -11.41
CA VAL A 34 -2.12 2.37 -10.68
C VAL A 34 -2.87 1.19 -10.08
N VAL A 35 -3.27 1.34 -8.83
CA VAL A 35 -4.07 0.36 -8.09
C VAL A 35 -5.28 1.04 -7.50
N GLU A 36 -6.36 0.29 -7.31
CA GLU A 36 -7.55 0.82 -6.66
C GLU A 36 -7.34 0.89 -5.15
N HIS A 37 -8.07 1.80 -4.50
CA HIS A 37 -8.10 1.91 -3.04
C HIS A 37 -8.51 0.61 -2.32
N ARG A 38 -9.17 -0.32 -3.04
CA ARG A 38 -9.60 -1.62 -2.54
C ARG A 38 -8.47 -2.66 -2.47
N GLU A 39 -7.42 -2.48 -3.25
CA GLU A 39 -6.24 -3.35 -3.25
C GLU A 39 -5.25 -2.97 -2.14
N LEU A 40 -5.49 -1.85 -1.45
CA LEU A 40 -4.67 -1.40 -0.35
C LEU A 40 -4.84 -2.34 0.87
N PRO A 41 -3.77 -2.55 1.65
CA PRO A 41 -3.87 -3.30 2.89
C PRO A 41 -4.92 -2.69 3.84
N HIS A 42 -5.70 -3.51 4.56
CA HIS A 42 -6.65 -3.15 5.62
C HIS A 42 -6.17 -2.03 6.52
N LYS A 43 -4.88 -2.04 6.90
CA LYS A 43 -4.29 -1.02 7.75
C LYS A 43 -4.36 0.36 7.09
N MET A 44 -4.03 0.44 5.80
CA MET A 44 -4.13 1.65 4.99
C MET A 44 -5.60 2.01 4.72
N PHE A 45 -6.45 1.02 4.45
CA PHE A 45 -7.87 1.22 4.19
C PHE A 45 -8.62 1.77 5.41
N ASN A 46 -8.23 1.36 6.63
CA ASN A 46 -8.83 1.87 7.86
C ASN A 46 -8.48 3.34 8.11
N ASP A 47 -7.25 3.74 7.80
CA ASP A 47 -6.83 5.15 7.82
C ASP A 47 -7.58 5.97 6.75
N CYS A 48 -7.69 5.45 5.53
CA CYS A 48 -8.48 6.09 4.46
C CYS A 48 -9.96 6.23 4.83
N LYS A 49 -10.58 5.24 5.49
CA LYS A 49 -11.99 5.31 5.91
C LYS A 49 -12.28 6.40 6.94
N ASN A 50 -11.31 6.73 7.78
CA ASN A 50 -11.43 7.82 8.75
C ASN A 50 -11.11 9.19 8.14
N CYS A 51 -10.66 9.24 6.89
CA CYS A 51 -10.33 10.47 6.22
C CYS A 51 -11.61 11.21 5.77
N PRO A 52 -11.80 12.49 6.15
CA PRO A 52 -12.95 13.28 5.69
C PRO A 52 -12.93 13.52 4.18
N LYS A 53 -11.77 13.34 3.53
CA LYS A 53 -11.61 13.44 2.06
C LYS A 53 -11.79 12.11 1.34
N PHE A 54 -12.19 11.03 2.02
CA PHE A 54 -12.35 9.72 1.36
C PHE A 54 -13.30 9.76 0.15
N THR A 55 -14.34 10.59 0.21
CA THR A 55 -15.33 10.78 -0.87
C THR A 55 -14.85 11.71 -1.99
N ALA A 56 -13.80 12.50 -1.76
CA ALA A 56 -13.21 13.45 -2.72
C ALA A 56 -11.69 13.28 -2.77
N CYS A 57 -11.22 12.03 -2.72
CA CYS A 57 -9.80 11.74 -2.71
C CYS A 57 -9.26 11.92 -4.14
N ASP A 58 -8.57 13.02 -4.38
CA ASP A 58 -7.97 13.34 -5.68
C ASP A 58 -6.59 12.66 -5.88
N GLU A 59 -6.17 11.82 -4.94
CA GLU A 59 -4.87 11.14 -4.94
C GLU A 59 -4.95 9.80 -5.66
N ILE A 60 -3.96 9.54 -6.52
CA ILE A 60 -3.84 8.30 -7.28
C ILE A 60 -2.95 7.35 -6.49
N ALA A 61 -3.52 6.23 -6.06
CA ALA A 61 -2.79 5.14 -5.42
C ALA A 61 -1.99 4.35 -6.47
N MET A 62 -0.70 4.19 -6.22
CA MET A 62 0.23 3.48 -7.06
C MET A 62 0.98 2.43 -6.28
N LEU A 63 1.34 1.36 -6.97
CA LEU A 63 2.06 0.25 -6.40
C LEU A 63 3.21 -0.17 -7.31
N ARG A 64 4.34 -0.53 -6.71
CA ARG A 64 5.46 -1.20 -7.38
C ARG A 64 5.89 -2.41 -6.55
N GLN A 65 5.97 -3.56 -7.21
CA GLN A 65 6.54 -4.76 -6.63
C GLN A 65 8.05 -4.74 -6.82
N LEU A 66 8.79 -4.89 -5.72
CA LEU A 66 10.26 -4.99 -5.71
C LEU A 66 10.71 -6.45 -5.54
N ARG A 67 9.87 -7.27 -4.91
CA ARG A 67 10.06 -8.72 -4.75
C ARG A 67 8.74 -9.43 -4.94
N GLU A 68 8.77 -10.70 -5.34
CA GLU A 68 7.59 -11.56 -5.30
C GLU A 68 7.09 -11.60 -3.85
N PRO A 69 5.87 -11.12 -3.57
CA PRO A 69 5.36 -11.07 -2.22
C PRO A 69 5.10 -12.50 -1.73
N THR A 70 5.57 -12.81 -0.53
CA THR A 70 5.08 -13.94 0.24
C THR A 70 3.60 -13.70 0.55
N ALA A 71 2.77 -14.73 0.33
CA ALA A 71 1.31 -14.65 0.40
C ALA A 71 0.75 -14.09 1.72
N GLU A 72 1.56 -14.03 2.77
CA GLU A 72 1.22 -13.55 4.11
C GLU A 72 1.11 -12.01 4.19
N GLU A 73 1.91 -11.25 3.43
CA GLU A 73 1.89 -9.78 3.48
C GLU A 73 0.78 -9.17 2.62
N GLN A 74 0.31 -9.89 1.61
CA GLN A 74 -0.86 -9.50 0.79
C GLN A 74 -2.19 -9.71 1.53
N GLN A 75 -2.20 -10.54 2.57
CA GLN A 75 -3.42 -10.90 3.33
C GLN A 75 -3.56 -10.21 4.70
N ALA A 76 -2.53 -9.50 5.18
CA ALA A 76 -2.66 -8.58 6.32
C ALA A 76 -3.66 -7.43 6.04
N GLY A 77 -4.23 -7.40 4.83
CA GLY A 77 -5.24 -6.48 4.38
C GLY A 77 -6.70 -6.98 4.33
N SER A 78 -6.98 -8.25 4.60
CA SER A 78 -8.35 -8.75 4.65
C SER A 78 -8.40 -10.09 5.37
N THR A 79 -8.55 -10.03 6.70
CA THR A 79 -9.11 -11.04 7.64
C THR A 79 -8.32 -11.02 8.94
N LEU A 80 -8.81 -10.28 9.93
CA LEU A 80 -8.46 -10.57 11.32
C LEU A 80 -9.25 -11.81 11.74
N PRO A 81 -8.64 -12.95 12.14
CA PRO A 81 -9.40 -13.98 12.81
C PRO A 81 -9.81 -13.41 14.17
N SER A 82 -11.10 -13.06 14.28
CA SER A 82 -11.79 -12.79 15.52
C SER A 82 -11.64 -13.99 16.46
N ARG A 83 -10.58 -14.00 17.26
CA ARG A 83 -10.47 -14.85 18.44
C ARG A 83 -10.58 -13.91 19.64
N PRO A 84 -11.60 -14.05 20.50
CA PRO A 84 -11.60 -13.31 21.75
C PRO A 84 -10.39 -13.78 22.56
N ILE A 85 -9.48 -12.86 22.86
CA ILE A 85 -8.44 -13.09 23.87
C ILE A 85 -9.19 -13.27 25.18
N ARG A 86 -9.39 -14.53 25.56
CA ARG A 86 -9.87 -14.94 26.87
C ARG A 86 -8.73 -14.68 27.85
N ILE A 87 -8.71 -13.48 28.41
CA ILE A 87 -7.91 -13.18 29.60
C ILE A 87 -8.61 -13.93 30.74
N VAL A 88 -7.85 -14.81 31.39
CA VAL A 88 -8.23 -15.47 32.65
C VAL A 88 -8.53 -14.45 33.73
#